data_AF-A0A364RAL8-F1
#
_entry.id   AF-A0A364RAL8-F1
#
_cell.length_a   1.000
_cell.length_b   1.000
_cell.length_c   1.000
_cell.angle_alpha   90.00
_cell.angle_beta   90.00
_cell.angle_gamma   90.00
#
_symmetry.space_group_name_H-M   'P 1'
#
loop_
_entity.id
_entity.type
_entity.pdbx_description
1 polymer ?
#
loop_
_entity_poly.entity_id
_entity_poly.type
_entity_poly.pdbx_seq_one_letter_code
_entity_poly.pdbx_strand_id
1 'polypeptide(L)'
;MWKPTDLPVPIEVETKAVVKQATTAHRYLAELKGGTATIPNEQILISTLTLQEARDSTAIENMITTQDELFKAELQAGYAYSTATKEVQNYATALREGFEAVRKNKILSLSHILYQGHVADVAAGRRR
;
A
#
# COMPACT_ATOMS: atom_id res chain seq x y z
N MET A 1 11.64 30.30 1.58
CA MET A 1 11.59 28.87 1.94
C MET A 1 10.14 28.54 2.28
N TRP A 2 9.52 27.61 1.56
CA TRP A 2 8.17 27.16 1.89
C TRP A 2 8.20 26.44 3.25
N LYS A 3 7.21 26.70 4.10
CA LYS A 3 7.01 26.01 5.37
C LYS A 3 5.65 25.31 5.34
N PRO A 4 5.56 24.03 5.70
CA PRO A 4 4.29 23.35 5.81
C PRO A 4 3.43 24.01 6.89
N THR A 5 2.13 24.09 6.62
CA THR A 5 1.14 24.54 7.59
C THR A 5 0.95 23.47 8.66
N ASP A 6 0.84 23.88 9.93
CA ASP A 6 0.55 22.97 11.03
C ASP A 6 -0.84 22.35 10.87
N LEU A 7 -0.97 21.07 11.25
CA LEU A 7 -2.26 20.37 11.28
C LEU A 7 -2.99 20.65 12.60
N PRO A 8 -4.34 20.73 12.60
CA PRO A 8 -5.21 20.60 11.44
C PRO A 8 -5.17 21.86 10.55
N VAL A 9 -5.25 21.65 9.23
CA VAL A 9 -5.37 22.78 8.29
C VAL A 9 -6.67 23.54 8.61
N PRO A 10 -6.65 24.87 8.76
CA PRO A 10 -7.82 25.66 9.17
C PRO A 10 -8.83 25.85 8.01
N ILE A 11 -9.31 24.74 7.46
CA ILE A 11 -10.32 24.69 6.40
C ILE A 11 -11.55 23.94 6.90
N GLU A 12 -12.73 24.39 6.47
CA GLU A 12 -13.98 23.68 6.72
C GLU A 12 -14.02 22.41 5.87
N VAL A 13 -13.84 21.25 6.50
CA VAL A 13 -13.82 19.95 5.81
C VAL A 13 -15.22 19.34 5.67
N GLU A 14 -16.17 19.67 6.56
CA GLU A 14 -17.52 19.10 6.57
C GLU A 14 -18.48 19.83 5.61
N THR A 15 -18.01 20.07 4.39
CA THR A 15 -18.86 20.66 3.36
C THR A 15 -19.88 19.64 2.83
N LYS A 16 -21.01 20.13 2.30
CA LYS A 16 -22.01 19.29 1.63
C LYS A 16 -21.41 18.38 0.54
N ALA A 17 -20.39 18.87 -0.18
CA ALA A 17 -19.71 18.09 -1.21
C ALA A 17 -18.88 16.95 -0.60
N VAL A 18 -18.08 17.25 0.42
CA VAL A 18 -17.24 16.26 1.10
C VAL A 18 -18.10 15.20 1.79
N VAL A 19 -19.13 15.59 2.55
CA VAL A 19 -19.99 14.64 3.28
C VAL A 19 -20.74 13.71 2.33
N LYS A 20 -21.21 14.20 1.16
CA LYS A 20 -21.82 13.36 0.13
C LYS A 20 -20.85 12.32 -0.43
N GLN A 21 -19.59 12.70 -0.67
CA GLN A 21 -18.58 11.78 -1.14
C GLN A 21 -18.14 10.79 -0.06
N ALA A 22 -17.97 11.25 1.18
CA ALA A 22 -17.67 10.40 2.32
C ALA A 22 -18.76 9.33 2.52
N THR A 23 -20.03 9.70 2.39
CA THR A 23 -21.17 8.76 2.47
C THR A 23 -21.09 7.70 1.36
N THR A 24 -20.77 8.13 0.13
CA THR A 24 -20.63 7.22 -1.02
C THR A 24 -19.45 6.27 -0.85
N ALA A 25 -18.30 6.79 -0.43
CA ALA A 25 -17.11 5.99 -0.15
C ALA A 25 -17.36 4.99 0.99
N HIS A 26 -18.00 5.43 2.08
CA HIS A 26 -18.38 4.56 3.20
C HIS A 26 -19.28 3.40 2.75
N ARG A 27 -20.27 3.66 1.87
CA ARG A 27 -21.14 2.61 1.32
C ARG A 27 -20.33 1.54 0.60
N TYR A 28 -19.45 1.93 -0.33
CA TYR A 28 -18.64 0.96 -1.09
C TYR A 28 -17.62 0.23 -0.20
N LEU A 29 -17.04 0.90 0.81
CA LEU A 29 -16.18 0.24 1.78
C LEU A 29 -16.94 -0.79 2.63
N ALA A 30 -18.19 -0.50 2.99
CA ALA A 30 -19.04 -1.44 3.71
C ALA A 30 -19.44 -2.65 2.84
N GLU A 31 -19.77 -2.42 1.56
CA GLU A 31 -20.04 -3.49 0.58
C GLU A 31 -18.80 -4.38 0.40
N LEU A 32 -17.61 -3.79 0.24
CA LEU A 32 -16.34 -4.53 0.16
C LEU A 32 -16.11 -5.37 1.43
N LYS A 33 -16.23 -4.76 2.62
CA LYS A 33 -16.06 -5.46 3.91
C LYS A 33 -17.03 -6.63 4.06
N GLY A 34 -18.29 -6.46 3.63
CA GLY A 34 -19.29 -7.51 3.65
C GLY A 34 -18.95 -8.66 2.68
N GLY A 35 -18.58 -8.32 1.44
CA GLY A 35 -18.21 -9.30 0.42
C GLY A 35 -16.95 -10.09 0.77
N THR A 36 -15.91 -9.43 1.31
CA THR A 36 -14.65 -10.10 1.69
C THR A 36 -14.86 -11.13 2.79
N ALA A 37 -15.80 -10.90 3.71
CA ALA A 37 -16.12 -11.84 4.79
C ALA A 37 -16.72 -13.18 4.30
N THR A 38 -17.21 -13.23 3.05
CA THR A 38 -17.73 -14.47 2.43
C THR A 38 -16.67 -15.30 1.71
N ILE A 39 -15.44 -14.77 1.57
CA ILE A 39 -14.36 -15.46 0.87
C ILE A 39 -13.63 -16.38 1.84
N PRO A 40 -13.50 -17.69 1.55
CA PRO A 40 -12.89 -18.66 2.46
C PRO A 40 -11.44 -18.35 2.86
N ASN A 41 -10.71 -17.64 2.00
CA ASN A 41 -9.33 -17.21 2.23
C ASN A 41 -9.15 -15.75 1.82
N GLU A 42 -9.41 -14.83 2.74
CA GLU A 42 -9.23 -13.38 2.54
C GLU A 42 -7.78 -12.99 2.17
N GLN A 43 -6.80 -13.84 2.50
CA GLN A 43 -5.40 -13.61 2.17
C GLN A 43 -5.18 -13.49 0.66
N ILE A 44 -5.98 -14.18 -0.16
CA ILE A 44 -5.89 -14.12 -1.64
C ILE A 44 -6.15 -12.69 -2.12
N LEU A 45 -7.16 -12.02 -1.54
CA LEU A 45 -7.45 -10.62 -1.86
C LEU A 45 -6.33 -9.70 -1.38
N ILE A 46 -5.88 -9.86 -0.14
CA ILE A 46 -4.83 -9.02 0.43
C ILE A 46 -3.57 -9.10 -0.41
N SER A 47 -3.10 -10.30 -0.74
CA SER A 47 -1.89 -10.48 -1.56
C SER A 47 -2.04 -9.87 -2.95
N THR A 48 -3.17 -10.12 -3.62
CA THR A 48 -3.39 -9.67 -5.00
C THR A 48 -3.57 -8.15 -5.09
N LEU A 49 -4.35 -7.57 -4.18
CA LEU A 49 -4.59 -6.12 -4.12
C LEU A 49 -3.32 -5.36 -3.70
N THR A 50 -2.55 -5.91 -2.74
CA THR A 50 -1.27 -5.33 -2.32
C THR A 50 -0.28 -5.26 -3.49
N LEU A 51 -0.21 -6.31 -4.30
CA LEU A 51 0.68 -6.34 -5.46
C LEU A 51 0.24 -5.38 -6.57
N GLN A 52 -1.07 -5.27 -6.81
CA GLN A 52 -1.61 -4.31 -7.77
C GLN A 52 -1.39 -2.87 -7.34
N GLU A 53 -1.65 -2.56 -6.06
CA GLU A 53 -1.40 -1.25 -5.47
C GLU A 53 0.08 -0.88 -5.55
N ALA A 54 0.97 -1.81 -5.18
CA ALA A 54 2.41 -1.60 -5.28
C ALA A 54 2.85 -1.28 -6.72
N ARG A 55 2.33 -2.02 -7.71
CA ARG A 55 2.60 -1.75 -9.13
C ARG A 55 2.14 -0.36 -9.53
N ASP A 56 0.91 0.01 -9.19
CA ASP A 56 0.31 1.26 -9.62
C ASP A 56 0.95 2.48 -8.94
N SER A 57 1.26 2.36 -7.65
CA SER A 57 2.02 3.36 -6.91
C SER A 57 3.43 3.56 -7.49
N THR A 58 4.16 2.47 -7.78
CA THR A 58 5.51 2.54 -8.35
C THR A 58 5.53 2.98 -9.82
N ALA A 59 4.44 2.75 -10.57
CA ALA A 59 4.29 3.27 -11.93
C ALA A 59 4.23 4.80 -11.98
N ILE A 60 3.64 5.45 -10.96
CA ILE A 60 3.67 6.92 -10.81
C ILE A 60 5.12 7.43 -10.66
N GLU A 61 6.02 6.61 -10.12
CA GLU A 61 7.45 6.91 -9.94
C GLU A 61 8.33 6.54 -11.17
N ASN A 62 7.73 6.29 -12.34
CA ASN A 62 8.39 5.87 -13.59
C ASN A 62 9.04 4.48 -13.56
N MET A 63 8.63 3.61 -12.65
CA MET A 63 9.10 2.22 -12.61
C MET A 63 7.99 1.28 -13.10
N ILE A 64 8.09 0.89 -14.37
CA ILE A 64 7.05 0.11 -15.06
C ILE A 64 7.46 -1.37 -15.09
N THR A 65 6.55 -2.25 -14.69
CA THR A 65 6.68 -3.72 -14.81
C THR A 65 5.31 -4.33 -15.12
N THR A 66 5.29 -5.58 -15.57
CA THR A 66 4.05 -6.27 -15.93
C THR A 66 3.58 -7.20 -14.82
N GLN A 67 2.28 -7.52 -14.83
CA GLN A 67 1.70 -8.44 -13.85
C GLN A 67 2.30 -9.86 -13.96
N ASP A 68 2.60 -10.32 -15.17
CA ASP A 68 3.27 -11.60 -15.41
C ASP A 68 4.67 -11.65 -14.80
N GLU A 69 5.45 -10.57 -14.93
CA GLU A 69 6.78 -10.47 -14.30
C GLU A 69 6.68 -10.50 -12.77
N LEU A 70 5.67 -9.83 -12.21
CA LEU A 70 5.44 -9.83 -10.77
C LEU A 70 5.05 -11.21 -10.22
N PHE A 71 4.14 -11.91 -10.88
CA PHE A 71 3.76 -13.27 -10.47
C PHE A 71 4.93 -14.27 -10.62
N LYS A 72 5.72 -14.15 -11.68
CA LYS A 72 6.95 -14.96 -11.84
C LYS A 72 7.99 -14.64 -10.76
N ALA A 73 8.03 -13.40 -10.27
CA ALA A 73 8.89 -12.99 -9.17
C ALA A 73 8.44 -13.58 -7.82
N GLU A 74 7.14 -13.59 -7.55
CA GLU A 74 6.57 -14.17 -6.32
C GLU A 74 6.84 -15.69 -6.22
N LEU A 75 6.85 -16.39 -7.36
CA LEU A 75 7.12 -17.83 -7.43
C LEU A 75 8.61 -18.21 -7.31
N GLN A 76 9.52 -17.24 -7.12
CA GLN A 76 10.98 -17.44 -7.07
C GLN A 76 11.50 -18.33 -8.22
N ALA A 77 10.90 -18.20 -9.40
CA ALA A 77 11.17 -19.06 -10.54
C ALA A 77 12.54 -18.76 -11.19
N GLY A 78 13.67 -18.85 -10.47
CA GLY A 78 15.03 -18.93 -11.01
C GLY A 78 15.52 -17.83 -11.97
N TYR A 79 14.74 -16.77 -12.23
CA TYR A 79 15.04 -15.74 -13.22
C TYR A 79 15.67 -14.50 -12.56
N ALA A 80 16.58 -13.85 -13.29
CA ALA A 80 17.03 -12.51 -12.93
C ALA A 80 15.89 -11.52 -13.20
N TYR A 81 15.33 -10.92 -12.14
CA TYR A 81 14.25 -9.94 -12.24
C TYR A 81 14.76 -8.53 -12.52
N SER A 82 13.95 -7.75 -13.25
CA SER A 82 14.22 -6.33 -13.48
C SER A 82 14.24 -5.54 -12.18
N THR A 83 14.93 -4.40 -12.16
CA THR A 83 14.93 -3.50 -11.00
C THR A 83 13.51 -3.01 -10.66
N ALA A 84 12.67 -2.73 -11.66
CA ALA A 84 11.29 -2.32 -11.45
C ALA A 84 10.45 -3.42 -10.78
N THR A 85 10.62 -4.68 -11.21
CA THR A 85 9.95 -5.83 -10.59
C THR A 85 10.38 -6.00 -9.12
N LYS A 86 11.66 -5.80 -8.81
CA LYS A 86 12.17 -5.86 -7.43
C LYS A 86 11.59 -4.74 -6.56
N GLU A 87 11.54 -3.51 -7.05
CA GLU A 87 10.98 -2.37 -6.31
C GLU A 87 9.49 -2.58 -5.98
N VAL A 88 8.70 -3.07 -6.93
CA VAL A 88 7.29 -3.41 -6.67
C VAL A 88 7.15 -4.52 -5.63
N GLN A 89 7.98 -5.56 -5.69
CA GLN A 89 7.98 -6.65 -4.68
C GLN A 89 8.38 -6.14 -3.29
N ASN A 90 9.35 -5.24 -3.21
CA ASN A 90 9.78 -4.61 -1.96
C ASN A 90 8.66 -3.75 -1.37
N TYR A 91 7.98 -2.97 -2.20
CA TYR A 91 6.84 -2.15 -1.77
C TYR A 91 5.69 -3.05 -1.27
N ALA A 92 5.32 -4.08 -2.02
CA ALA A 92 4.30 -5.05 -1.62
C ALA A 92 4.63 -5.72 -0.27
N THR A 93 5.91 -6.06 -0.06
CA THR A 93 6.40 -6.63 1.19
C THR A 93 6.29 -5.62 2.35
N ALA A 94 6.75 -4.39 2.15
CA ALA A 94 6.68 -3.33 3.17
C ALA A 94 5.23 -3.01 3.55
N LEU A 95 4.30 -2.98 2.57
CA LEU A 95 2.88 -2.76 2.82
C LEU A 95 2.28 -3.88 3.68
N ARG A 96 2.58 -5.14 3.34
CA ARG A 96 2.08 -6.31 4.08
C ARG A 96 2.63 -6.35 5.51
N GLU A 97 3.93 -6.14 5.69
CA GLU A 97 4.55 -6.11 7.02
C GLU A 97 4.02 -4.94 7.86
N GLY A 98 3.84 -3.78 7.23
CA GLY A 98 3.24 -2.61 7.82
C GLY A 98 1.82 -2.87 8.32
N PHE A 99 0.98 -3.49 7.48
CA PHE A 99 -0.36 -3.90 7.84
C PHE A 99 -0.37 -4.87 9.03
N GLU A 100 0.48 -5.89 9.01
CA GLU A 100 0.59 -6.85 10.12
C GLU A 100 1.04 -6.18 11.43
N ALA A 101 2.00 -5.26 11.36
CA ALA A 101 2.46 -4.53 12.54
C ALA A 101 1.33 -3.68 13.15
N VAL A 102 0.57 -2.94 12.34
CA VAL A 102 -0.59 -2.16 12.82
C VAL A 102 -1.68 -3.09 13.36
N ARG A 103 -1.95 -4.20 12.67
CA ARG A 103 -2.95 -5.19 13.10
C ARG A 103 -2.61 -5.83 14.43
N LYS A 104 -1.32 -6.09 14.70
CA LYS A 104 -0.81 -6.62 15.95
C LYS A 104 -0.85 -5.58 17.07
N ASN A 105 -0.39 -4.36 16.81
CA ASN A 105 -0.22 -3.33 17.83
C ASN A 105 -1.48 -2.48 18.07
N LYS A 106 -2.48 -2.60 17.18
CA LYS A 106 -3.75 -1.84 17.20
C LYS A 106 -3.56 -0.31 17.15
N ILE A 107 -2.42 0.15 16.68
CA ILE A 107 -2.08 1.57 16.53
C ILE A 107 -1.23 1.78 15.29
N LEU A 108 -1.49 2.88 14.58
CA LEU A 108 -0.60 3.42 13.56
C LEU A 108 0.14 4.60 14.18
N SER A 109 1.48 4.55 14.17
CA SER A 109 2.33 5.60 14.73
C SER A 109 3.45 5.95 13.77
N LEU A 110 4.11 7.08 14.00
CA LEU A 110 5.26 7.49 13.21
C LEU A 110 6.35 6.40 13.14
N SER A 111 6.55 5.65 14.23
CA SER A 111 7.51 4.54 14.26
C SER A 111 7.17 3.45 13.23
N HIS A 112 5.88 3.17 13.01
CA HIS A 112 5.45 2.22 11.97
C HIS A 112 5.80 2.73 10.56
N ILE A 113 5.58 4.03 10.31
CA ILE A 113 5.89 4.67 9.02
C ILE A 113 7.40 4.67 8.76
N LEU A 114 8.20 5.04 9.76
CA LEU A 114 9.66 5.06 9.65
C LEU A 114 10.26 3.66 9.50
N TYR A 115 9.65 2.66 10.12
CA TYR A 115 10.04 1.27 9.97
C TYR A 115 9.75 0.76 8.54
N GLN A 116 8.56 1.05 8.00
CA GLN A 116 8.20 0.70 6.62
C GLN A 116 9.17 1.34 5.60
N GLY A 117 9.54 2.62 5.81
CA GLY A 117 10.55 3.29 4.97
C GLY A 117 11.90 2.58 5.02
N HIS A 118 12.36 2.19 6.20
CA HIS A 118 13.60 1.40 6.34
C HIS A 118 13.52 0.04 5.67
N VAL A 119 12.41 -0.69 5.82
CA VAL A 119 12.22 -2.00 5.19
C VAL A 119 12.26 -1.87 3.67
N ALA A 120 11.58 -0.86 3.11
CA ALA A 120 11.60 -0.58 1.67
C ALA A 120 13.01 -0.23 1.17
N ASP A 121 13.77 0.57 1.92
CA ASP A 121 15.15 0.96 1.56
C ASP A 121 16.14 -0.21 1.63
N VAL A 122 16.07 -1.00 2.70
CA VAL A 122 16.91 -2.20 2.88
C VAL A 122 16.61 -3.24 1.80
N ALA A 123 15.33 -3.45 1.49
CA ALA A 123 14.92 -4.39 0.44
C ALA A 123 15.30 -3.90 -0.97
N ALA A 124 15.29 -2.58 -1.21
CA ALA A 124 15.73 -1.95 -2.46
C ALA A 124 17.26 -1.95 -2.65
N GLY A 125 18.04 -2.37 -1.64
CA GLY A 125 19.49 -2.26 -1.67
C GLY A 125 19.99 -0.81 -1.64
N ARG A 126 19.11 0.15 -1.33
CA ARG A 126 19.43 1.56 -1.13
C ARG A 126 20.00 1.74 0.27
N ARG A 127 21.27 1.38 0.46
CA ARG A 127 22.01 1.79 1.66
C ARG A 127 22.23 3.30 1.59
N ARG A 128 21.75 4.05 2.58
CA ARG A 128 22.34 5.34 2.94
C ARG A 128 23.50 5.11 3.88
#